data_AF-A0A967NZ47-F1
#
_entry.id   AF-A0A967NZ47-F1
#
_cell.length_a   1.000
_cell.length_b   1.000
_cell.length_c   1.000
_cell.angle_alpha   90.00
_cell.angle_beta   90.00
_cell.angle_gamma   90.00
#
_symmetry.space_group_name_H-M   'P 1'
#
loop_
_entity.id
_entity.type
_entity.pdbx_description
1 polymer ?
#
loop_
_entity_poly.entity_id
_entity_poly.type
_entity_poly.pdbx_seq_one_letter_code
_entity_poly.pdbx_strand_id
1 'polypeptide(L)' 'MELHESNPVESITTISYDPLGNQRWVQHYLGIDSVGAIPASIQVDKHGGVYVGGTSKIS' A
#
# COMPACT_ATOMS: atom_id res chain seq x y z
N MET A 1 16.60 9.55 23.85
CA MET A 1 16.66 9.82 22.40
C MET A 1 15.73 8.82 21.75
N GLU A 2 14.44 9.14 21.77
CA GLU A 2 13.44 8.35 21.04
C GLU A 2 13.58 8.71 19.57
N LEU A 3 13.83 7.70 18.75
CA LEU A 3 13.80 7.82 17.30
C LEU A 3 12.39 8.29 16.95
N HIS A 4 12.25 9.54 16.49
CA HIS A 4 11.03 9.98 15.86
C HIS A 4 10.88 9.10 14.62
N GLU A 5 9.96 8.15 14.66
CA GLU A 5 9.46 7.51 13.46
C GLU A 5 8.93 8.65 12.59
N SER A 6 9.69 9.00 11.55
CA SER A 6 9.26 9.98 10.56
C SER A 6 7.87 9.57 10.12
N ASN A 7 6.87 10.45 10.31
CA ASN A 7 5.50 10.25 9.83
C ASN A 7 5.55 9.46 8.53
N PRO A 8 5.01 8.22 8.47
CA PRO A 8 5.17 7.40 7.29
C PRO A 8 4.62 8.21 6.13
N VAL A 9 5.50 8.54 5.18
CA VAL A 9 5.15 9.09 3.87
C VAL A 9 3.94 8.27 3.41
N GLU A 10 2.80 8.91 3.16
CA GLU A 10 1.54 8.14 3.05
C GLU A 10 1.75 7.01 2.04
N SER A 11 1.60 5.79 2.53
CA SER A 11 2.00 4.58 1.83
C SER A 11 0.78 3.72 1.60
N ILE A 12 0.70 3.09 0.44
CA ILE A 12 -0.35 2.13 0.19
C ILE A 12 0.10 0.78 0.74
N THR A 13 -0.68 0.23 1.68
CA THR A 13 -0.45 -1.12 2.19
C THR A 13 -1.46 -2.07 1.58
N THR A 14 -0.97 -3.16 0.97
CA THR A 14 -1.78 -4.25 0.45
C THR A 14 -1.54 -5.49 1.30
N ILE A 15 -2.61 -6.15 1.74
CA ILE A 15 -2.55 -7.36 2.57
C ILE A 15 -3.35 -8.46 1.87
N SER A 16 -2.77 -9.65 1.75
CA SER A 16 -3.48 -10.82 1.25
C SER A 16 -3.80 -11.77 2.39
N TYR A 17 -5.01 -12.33 2.36
CA TYR A 17 -5.47 -13.37 3.27
C TYR A 17 -5.86 -14.62 2.49
N ASP A 18 -5.76 -15.78 3.13
CA ASP A 18 -6.37 -17.02 2.64
C ASP A 18 -7.87 -17.09 2.99
N PRO A 19 -8.62 -18.08 2.47
CA PRO A 19 -10.06 -18.22 2.78
C PRO A 19 -10.39 -18.48 4.26
N LEU A 20 -9.40 -18.87 5.07
CA LEU A 20 -9.54 -19.07 6.52
C LEU A 20 -9.24 -17.79 7.31
N GLY A 21 -8.83 -16.71 6.62
CA GLY A 21 -8.46 -15.43 7.22
C GLY A 21 -7.01 -15.37 7.69
N ASN A 22 -6.14 -16.30 7.29
CA ASN A 22 -4.71 -16.22 7.61
C ASN A 22 -4.01 -15.26 6.65
N GLN A 23 -3.19 -14.35 7.20
CA GLN A 23 -2.38 -13.45 6.39
C GLN A 23 -1.35 -14.22 5.57
N ARG A 24 -1.34 -14.04 4.26
CA ARG A 24 -0.37 -14.61 3.33
C ARG A 24 0.84 -13.71 3.16
N TRP A 25 0.61 -12.42 2.94
CA TRP A 25 1.67 -11.44 2.72
C TRP A 25 1.19 -10.01 2.98
N VAL A 26 2.15 -9.12 3.20
CA VAL A 26 1.97 -7.67 3.30
C VAL A 26 2.93 -7.02 2.33
N GLN A 27 2.44 -6.05 1.55
CA GLN A 27 3.25 -5.27 0.63
C GLN A 27 3.00 -3.78 0.84
N HIS A 28 4.07 -3.02 1.02
CA HIS A 28 4.03 -1.57 1.16
C HIS A 28 4.53 -0.92 -0.12
N TYR A 29 3.72 0.00 -0.66
CA TYR A 29 4.12 0.90 -1.72
C TYR A 29 4.35 2.28 -1.12
N LEU A 30 5.61 2.68 -1.04
CA LEU A 30 6.02 4.01 -0.62
C LEU A 30 5.89 4.95 -1.83
N GLY A 31 5.11 6.02 -1.69
CA GLY A 31 5.12 7.11 -2.68
C GLY A 31 6.53 7.66 -2.83
N ILE A 32 6.89 8.08 -4.05
CA ILE A 32 8.20 8.68 -4.35
C ILE A 32 8.37 10.05 -3.66
N ASP A 33 7.26 10.65 -3.23
CA ASP A 33 7.16 11.98 -2.64
C ASP A 33 6.53 11.96 -1.25
N SER A 34 6.92 12.94 -0.41
CA SER A 34 6.42 13.16 0.95
C SER A 34 4.94 13.58 1.02
N VAL A 35 4.27 13.68 -0.14
CA VAL A 35 2.90 14.16 -0.26
C VAL A 35 1.88 13.02 -0.19
N GLY A 36 2.35 11.78 -0.25
CA GLY A 36 1.53 10.61 0.02
C GLY A 36 0.78 10.06 -1.19
N ALA A 37 0.45 8.77 -1.11
CA ALA A 37 -0.34 8.06 -2.11
C ALA A 37 -1.73 7.73 -1.55
N ILE A 38 -2.78 8.28 -2.19
CA ILE A 38 -4.17 8.01 -1.85
C ILE A 38 -4.67 6.82 -2.69
N PRO A 39 -4.98 5.65 -2.10
CA PRO A 39 -5.55 4.53 -2.84
C PRO A 39 -7.00 4.85 -3.22
N ALA A 40 -7.35 4.62 -4.48
CA ALA A 40 -8.71 4.82 -5.00
C ALA A 40 -9.38 3.52 -5.46
N SER A 41 -8.59 2.52 -5.85
CA SER A 41 -9.12 1.25 -6.37
C SER A 41 -8.13 0.11 -6.23
N ILE A 42 -8.65 -1.11 -6.17
CA ILE A 42 -7.89 -2.35 -6.23
C ILE A 42 -8.61 -3.33 -7.18
N GLN A 43 -7.87 -4.03 -8.02
CA GLN A 43 -8.38 -5.12 -8.85
C GLN A 43 -7.42 -6.32 -8.80
N VAL A 44 -7.98 -7.51 -9.00
CA VAL A 44 -7.24 -8.78 -9.05
C VAL A 44 -7.54 -9.46 -10.37
N ASP A 45 -6.50 -9.89 -11.10
CA ASP A 45 -6.66 -10.66 -12.34
C ASP A 45 -6.87 -12.16 -12.08
N LYS A 46 -7.19 -12.91 -13.14
CA LYS A 46 -7.43 -14.36 -13.06
C LYS A 46 -6.21 -15.20 -12.64
N HIS A 47 -5.01 -14.63 -12.68
CA HIS A 47 -3.78 -15.28 -12.24
C HIS A 47 -3.39 -14.89 -10.81
N GLY A 48 -4.18 -14.04 -10.15
CA GLY A 48 -3.92 -13.55 -8.80
C GLY A 48 -2.99 -12.33 -8.75
N GLY A 49 -2.72 -11.69 -9.90
CA GLY A 49 -2.01 -10.41 -9.94
C GLY A 49 -2.87 -9.29 -9.34
N VAL A 50 -2.28 -8.50 -8.44
CA VAL A 50 -2.97 -7.40 -7.74
C VAL A 50 -2.54 -6.05 -8.30
N TYR A 51 -3.51 -5.24 -8.70
CA TYR A 51 -3.29 -3.89 -9.24
C TYR A 51 -3.94 -2.89 -8.30
N VAL A 52 -3.15 -1.92 -7.84
CA VAL A 52 -3.61 -0.84 -6.98
C VAL A 52 -3.56 0.45 -7.78
N GLY A 53 -4.72 1.12 -7.91
CA GLY A 53 -4.85 2.42 -8.54
C GLY A 53 -5.06 3.49 -7.48
N GLY A 54 -4.32 4.59 -7.57
CA GLY A 54 -4.41 5.72 -6.66
C GLY A 54 -3.82 6.98 -7.28
N THR A 55 -3.87 8.08 -6.54
CA THR A 55 -3.24 9.34 -6.94
C THR A 55 -2.07 9.61 -5.99
N SER A 56 -0.90 9.93 -6.55
CA SER A 56 0.17 10.60 -5.83
C SER A 56 0.17 12.06 -6.26
N LYS A 57 0.29 12.96 -5.29
CA LYS A 57 0.28 14.40 -5.53
C LYS A 57 1.71 14.89 -5.65
N ILE A 58 2.23 14.92 -6.87
CA ILE A 58 3.53 15.52 -7.16
C ILE A 58 3.37 17.04 -7.09
N SER A 59 4.08 17.72 -6.16
CA SER A 59 4.17 19.19 -6.10
C SER A 59 5.39 19.71 -6.84
#